data_AF-A0A284QV30-F1
#
_entry.id   AF-A0A284QV30-F1
#
_cell.length_a   1.000
_cell.length_b   1.000
_cell.length_c   1.000
_cell.angle_alpha   90.00
_cell.angle_beta   90.00
_cell.angle_gamma   90.00
#
_symmetry.space_group_name_H-M   'P 1'
#
loop_
_entity.id
_entity.type
_entity.pdbx_description
1 polymer ?
#
loop_
_entity_poly.entity_id
_entity_poly.type
_entity_poly.pdbx_seq_one_letter_code
_entity_poly.pdbx_strand_id
1 'polypeptide(L)'
;MYRRAASTLKSRLRHIHTSSPLRQQPPYASPAIIVSAVVISGALIWRSNREIIHNDSEWPGPSQTPSKVTRDSDVKNSEALQSVVWGSNKSKTLLLDKEDPDSIRTPAIAEWLEDVALRDLVLHKEHAACIDARGDVYQWGAGHFGSAEHDSPALTLRNKNIVQLQLTESKLYALSASGQIYAVEASASRQSLPAGSSTQSPWWSMGWLWGKEETVDFVEIKPQQQLKRRESFVSMSAGNDHLLALTNTGKAFSHPVNSNANIYGQLGFRKIEVPDASHPFGHSVLAVQLVPKSLSGIRSGQEHEAWKDNDTIRFCPTIYEIPSLQGVPVSQVAAGGRNSFIRTTTGRVLGWGANEYGQIGLGGNVTIPTITVPTEVIPWRMSHQAHSKCVDISAGGDLTSFKVEYPDEGKADIYMCGNGQWGGLGNNLFSNAQGTPVRAKNIGNLSEYSDATRSIVPIVPRSVSVSQTGHVLLTLDTTDGGRAGCDLLAWGKNQDSELGNGKKSSVPVPTTVNMGDERTILRKRMGAKVTDLQGRLWSRKVEVEQTTVAGYNNSAVYWKIRKL
;
A
#
# COMPACT_ATOMS: atom_id res chain seq x y z
N MET A 1 -23.42 67.70 21.18
CA MET A 1 -22.68 68.36 20.08
C MET A 1 -22.39 67.31 19.02
N TYR A 2 -23.11 67.32 17.87
CA TYR A 2 -22.75 67.98 16.59
C TYR A 2 -21.55 67.27 15.89
N ARG A 3 -21.64 66.56 14.75
CA ARG A 3 -22.39 66.64 13.45
C ARG A 3 -21.66 67.47 12.38
N ARG A 4 -21.65 66.94 11.13
CA ARG A 4 -21.12 67.46 9.83
C ARG A 4 -19.70 67.02 9.42
N ALA A 5 -19.27 67.09 8.15
CA ALA A 5 -19.89 66.66 6.85
C ALA A 5 -19.00 67.08 5.65
N ALA A 6 -19.00 66.24 4.60
CA ALA A 6 -18.89 66.56 3.16
C ALA A 6 -17.59 67.10 2.51
N SER A 7 -17.40 66.63 1.27
CA SER A 7 -16.76 67.23 0.06
C SER A 7 -15.54 66.46 -0.49
N THR A 8 -15.26 66.35 -1.81
CA THR A 8 -16.05 66.41 -3.07
C THR A 8 -15.15 65.93 -4.22
N LEU A 9 -15.66 65.20 -5.24
CA LEU A 9 -15.54 65.58 -6.67
C LEU A 9 -16.38 64.68 -7.62
N LYS A 10 -16.72 65.20 -8.81
CA LYS A 10 -17.43 64.55 -9.93
C LYS A 10 -16.40 63.99 -10.94
N SER A 11 -16.68 63.26 -12.02
CA SER A 11 -17.92 62.98 -12.80
C SER A 11 -17.79 61.58 -13.48
N ARG A 12 -18.63 61.06 -14.39
CA ARG A 12 -19.67 61.60 -15.30
C ARG A 12 -20.77 60.54 -15.54
N LEU A 13 -21.69 60.74 -16.48
CA LEU A 13 -22.80 59.84 -16.83
C LEU A 13 -23.00 59.75 -18.35
N ARG A 14 -23.55 58.62 -18.83
CA ARG A 14 -24.69 58.55 -19.79
C ARG A 14 -25.21 57.11 -19.96
N HIS A 15 -26.46 56.89 -19.54
CA HIS A 15 -27.35 55.79 -19.96
C HIS A 15 -28.53 56.39 -20.72
N ILE A 16 -29.05 55.71 -21.74
CA ILE A 16 -30.41 55.91 -22.28
C ILE A 16 -31.00 54.53 -22.64
N HIS A 17 -32.32 54.38 -22.49
CA HIS A 17 -33.11 53.15 -22.60
C HIS A 17 -34.34 53.38 -23.52
N THR A 18 -34.98 52.29 -23.98
CA THR A 18 -36.40 52.20 -24.48
C THR A 18 -36.76 52.94 -25.80
N SER A 19 -37.78 52.59 -26.60
CA SER A 19 -38.95 51.67 -26.51
C SER A 19 -39.48 51.21 -27.89
N SER A 20 -40.33 50.16 -27.94
CA SER A 20 -41.08 49.67 -29.14
C SER A 20 -42.35 50.48 -29.50
N PRO A 21 -43.01 50.23 -30.65
CA PRO A 21 -44.36 49.60 -30.64
C PRO A 21 -44.67 48.63 -31.85
N LEU A 22 -45.94 48.45 -32.25
CA LEU A 22 -46.58 47.20 -32.74
C LEU A 22 -47.17 47.17 -34.18
N ARG A 23 -47.08 45.97 -34.83
CA ARG A 23 -48.11 45.21 -35.61
C ARG A 23 -48.66 45.68 -36.99
N GLN A 24 -48.48 44.84 -38.05
CA GLN A 24 -49.52 44.19 -38.92
C GLN A 24 -48.90 43.26 -40.03
N GLN A 25 -49.70 42.43 -40.71
CA GLN A 25 -49.34 41.31 -41.66
C GLN A 25 -50.16 41.41 -42.99
N PRO A 26 -50.18 40.40 -43.92
CA PRO A 26 -49.15 39.81 -44.82
C PRO A 26 -49.60 39.95 -46.32
N PRO A 27 -49.06 39.22 -47.36
CA PRO A 27 -49.38 37.79 -47.65
C PRO A 27 -48.24 36.91 -48.28
N TYR A 28 -48.52 35.60 -48.40
CA TYR A 28 -48.04 34.50 -49.32
C TYR A 28 -46.71 34.63 -50.15
N ALA A 29 -45.91 33.58 -50.47
CA ALA A 29 -46.12 32.11 -50.48
C ALA A 29 -44.80 31.29 -50.29
N SER A 30 -44.93 29.95 -50.18
CA SER A 30 -43.89 28.90 -50.18
C SER A 30 -43.57 28.39 -51.63
N PRO A 31 -42.62 27.45 -51.93
CA PRO A 31 -42.02 26.44 -51.04
C PRO A 31 -40.55 25.96 -51.25
N ALA A 32 -40.12 25.18 -50.24
CA ALA A 32 -39.27 23.95 -50.29
C ALA A 32 -37.89 23.93 -50.97
N ILE A 33 -36.87 23.63 -50.15
CA ILE A 33 -35.88 22.56 -50.44
C ILE A 33 -35.82 21.64 -49.21
N ILE A 34 -36.00 20.33 -49.43
CA ILE A 34 -35.77 19.27 -48.44
C ILE A 34 -34.49 18.55 -48.85
N VAL A 35 -33.58 18.31 -47.90
CA VAL A 35 -32.47 17.35 -48.07
C VAL A 35 -32.67 16.21 -47.09
N SER A 36 -32.86 15.02 -47.65
CA SER A 36 -33.20 13.78 -46.95
C SER A 36 -31.96 13.04 -46.43
N ALA A 37 -32.03 12.57 -45.19
CA ALA A 37 -31.09 11.56 -44.67
C ALA A 37 -31.65 10.16 -44.98
N VAL A 38 -30.82 9.28 -45.53
CA VAL A 38 -31.22 7.93 -45.96
C VAL A 38 -31.17 6.95 -44.79
N VAL A 39 -32.29 6.23 -44.57
CA VAL A 39 -32.35 5.05 -43.71
C VAL A 39 -32.29 3.80 -44.60
N ILE A 40 -31.30 2.93 -44.37
CA ILE A 40 -31.24 1.62 -45.03
C ILE A 40 -31.75 0.56 -44.05
N SER A 41 -32.92 0.01 -44.33
CA SER A 41 -33.45 -1.19 -43.68
C SER A 41 -33.40 -2.35 -44.66
N GLY A 42 -32.53 -3.33 -44.42
CA GLY A 42 -32.43 -4.56 -45.21
C GLY A 42 -33.20 -5.70 -44.56
N ALA A 43 -34.30 -6.13 -45.17
CA ALA A 43 -35.03 -7.32 -44.75
C ALA A 43 -34.52 -8.57 -45.49
N LEU A 44 -34.38 -9.69 -44.79
CA LEU A 44 -34.26 -11.01 -45.41
C LEU A 44 -35.30 -11.97 -44.82
N ILE A 45 -35.89 -12.77 -45.71
CA ILE A 45 -37.16 -13.46 -45.49
C ILE A 45 -36.93 -14.86 -44.91
N TRP A 46 -37.76 -15.20 -43.92
CA TRP A 46 -37.83 -16.51 -43.30
C TRP A 46 -38.40 -17.56 -44.27
N ARG A 47 -37.65 -18.65 -44.51
CA ARG A 47 -38.14 -19.83 -45.23
C ARG A 47 -37.89 -21.07 -44.39
N SER A 48 -38.97 -21.68 -43.90
CA SER A 48 -38.94 -22.93 -43.15
C SER A 48 -38.75 -24.12 -44.08
N ASN A 49 -37.79 -24.98 -43.79
CA ASN A 49 -37.86 -26.40 -44.17
C ASN A 49 -37.86 -27.24 -42.90
N ARG A 50 -38.72 -28.27 -42.88
CA ARG A 50 -38.78 -29.26 -41.80
C ARG A 50 -37.71 -30.31 -42.08
N GLU A 51 -36.74 -30.45 -41.20
CA GLU A 51 -36.06 -31.72 -40.99
C GLU A 51 -36.38 -32.23 -39.58
N ILE A 52 -36.75 -33.50 -39.50
CA ILE A 52 -37.06 -34.19 -38.25
C ILE A 52 -35.73 -34.71 -37.71
N ILE A 53 -35.19 -34.06 -36.69
CA ILE A 53 -34.03 -34.58 -35.97
C ILE A 53 -34.53 -35.70 -35.06
N HIS A 54 -34.17 -36.93 -35.38
CA HIS A 54 -34.37 -38.09 -34.50
C HIS A 54 -33.43 -37.98 -33.30
N ASN A 55 -33.98 -38.04 -32.08
CA ASN A 55 -33.20 -38.06 -30.85
C ASN A 55 -32.96 -39.51 -30.41
N ASP A 56 -32.13 -40.21 -31.16
CA ASP A 56 -31.72 -41.57 -30.86
C ASP A 56 -30.38 -41.54 -30.10
N SER A 57 -30.45 -41.34 -28.79
CA SER A 57 -29.31 -41.55 -27.89
C SER A 57 -29.75 -42.31 -26.63
N GLU A 58 -29.06 -43.41 -26.34
CA GLU A 58 -29.42 -44.34 -25.26
C GLU A 58 -29.24 -43.70 -23.87
N TRP A 59 -30.11 -44.09 -22.94
CA TRP A 59 -30.12 -43.61 -21.56
C TRP A 59 -28.84 -44.04 -20.81
N PRO A 60 -27.96 -43.12 -20.41
CA PRO A 60 -26.90 -43.45 -19.46
C PRO A 60 -27.55 -43.62 -18.08
N GLY A 61 -27.33 -44.77 -17.44
CA GLY A 61 -27.64 -44.95 -16.01
C GLY A 61 -26.97 -43.84 -15.17
N PRO A 62 -27.44 -43.59 -13.93
CA PRO A 62 -27.19 -42.35 -13.19
C PRO A 62 -25.69 -42.01 -13.10
N SER A 63 -25.23 -41.15 -14.00
CA SER A 63 -23.89 -40.61 -13.97
C SER A 63 -23.81 -39.56 -12.87
N GLN A 64 -22.72 -39.60 -12.12
CA GLN A 64 -22.50 -38.70 -11.01
C GLN A 64 -22.53 -37.26 -11.53
N THR A 65 -23.43 -36.44 -10.99
CA THR A 65 -23.42 -34.99 -11.23
C THR A 65 -22.03 -34.47 -10.91
N PRO A 66 -21.35 -33.73 -11.80
CA PRO A 66 -20.10 -33.09 -11.44
C PRO A 66 -20.36 -32.21 -10.23
N SER A 67 -19.62 -32.48 -9.15
CA SER A 67 -19.77 -31.77 -7.88
C SER A 67 -19.60 -30.28 -8.14
N LYS A 68 -20.66 -29.50 -7.90
CA LYS A 68 -20.50 -28.06 -7.70
C LYS A 68 -19.55 -27.91 -6.52
N VAL A 69 -18.31 -27.50 -6.79
CA VAL A 69 -17.38 -27.07 -5.75
C VAL A 69 -17.80 -25.67 -5.31
N THR A 70 -18.94 -25.61 -4.61
CA THR A 70 -19.20 -24.54 -3.65
C THR A 70 -18.19 -24.75 -2.52
N ARG A 71 -17.09 -24.00 -2.55
CA ARG A 71 -16.22 -23.74 -1.38
C ARG A 71 -17.03 -22.90 -0.38
N ASP A 72 -18.10 -23.48 0.16
CA ASP A 72 -18.96 -22.84 1.15
C ASP A 72 -18.25 -22.83 2.51
N SER A 73 -18.34 -21.70 3.20
CA SER A 73 -17.36 -21.32 4.21
C SER A 73 -17.70 -21.84 5.61
N ASP A 74 -17.33 -23.08 5.92
CA ASP A 74 -17.29 -23.58 7.31
C ASP A 74 -16.09 -22.99 8.09
N VAL A 75 -16.15 -21.68 8.33
CA VAL A 75 -15.22 -20.93 9.20
C VAL A 75 -15.51 -21.19 10.71
N LYS A 76 -16.41 -22.14 11.01
CA LYS A 76 -16.90 -22.44 12.36
C LYS A 76 -16.11 -23.58 12.99
N ASN A 77 -15.33 -23.23 14.02
CA ASN A 77 -14.64 -24.11 14.96
C ASN A 77 -13.50 -25.00 14.43
N SER A 78 -12.71 -24.54 13.45
CA SER A 78 -11.35 -25.08 13.29
C SER A 78 -10.38 -24.53 14.34
N GLU A 79 -9.72 -25.43 15.09
CA GLU A 79 -8.54 -25.10 15.91
C GLU A 79 -7.36 -24.60 15.06
N ALA A 80 -7.36 -24.89 13.75
CA ALA A 80 -6.28 -24.50 12.86
C ALA A 80 -6.23 -22.97 12.66
N LEU A 81 -5.04 -22.45 12.36
CA LEU A 81 -4.88 -21.06 11.94
C LEU A 81 -5.20 -20.93 10.45
N GLN A 82 -6.32 -20.31 10.11
CA GLN A 82 -6.72 -20.05 8.72
C GLN A 82 -6.47 -18.59 8.34
N SER A 83 -5.71 -18.37 7.27
CA SER A 83 -5.53 -17.06 6.63
C SER A 83 -6.45 -16.95 5.41
N VAL A 84 -6.88 -15.73 5.07
CA VAL A 84 -7.88 -15.47 4.02
C VAL A 84 -7.44 -14.33 3.10
N VAL A 85 -7.74 -14.47 1.82
CA VAL A 85 -7.21 -13.63 0.73
C VAL A 85 -8.31 -13.25 -0.28
N TRP A 86 -8.19 -12.09 -0.93
CA TRP A 86 -9.07 -11.67 -2.01
C TRP A 86 -8.44 -10.60 -2.94
N GLY A 87 -9.09 -10.34 -4.08
CA GLY A 87 -8.64 -9.43 -5.13
C GLY A 87 -7.94 -10.14 -6.29
N SER A 88 -6.96 -9.48 -6.91
CA SER A 88 -6.20 -9.99 -8.06
C SER A 88 -5.26 -11.13 -7.67
N ASN A 89 -5.37 -12.25 -8.37
CA ASN A 89 -4.44 -13.39 -8.32
C ASN A 89 -3.77 -13.68 -9.68
N LYS A 90 -3.85 -12.76 -10.65
CA LYS A 90 -3.24 -12.86 -12.00
C LYS A 90 -1.74 -13.23 -12.01
N SER A 91 -1.04 -12.91 -10.93
CA SER A 91 0.39 -13.21 -10.76
C SER A 91 0.65 -14.27 -9.68
N LYS A 92 -0.39 -15.05 -9.31
CA LYS A 92 -0.38 -16.10 -8.28
C LYS A 92 0.24 -15.63 -6.95
N THR A 93 -0.19 -14.45 -6.48
CA THR A 93 0.31 -13.81 -5.25
C THR A 93 -0.53 -14.12 -4.01
N LEU A 94 -1.72 -14.71 -4.17
CA LEU A 94 -2.67 -15.02 -3.09
C LEU A 94 -2.88 -16.53 -2.90
N LEU A 95 -3.32 -17.18 -3.98
CA LEU A 95 -3.49 -18.63 -4.05
C LEU A 95 -2.56 -19.16 -5.14
N LEU A 96 -1.93 -20.29 -4.87
CA LEU A 96 -0.75 -20.76 -5.61
C LEU A 96 -1.08 -21.84 -6.65
N ASP A 97 -2.23 -22.49 -6.55
CA ASP A 97 -2.57 -23.59 -7.44
C ASP A 97 -2.87 -23.07 -8.85
N LYS A 98 -2.54 -23.88 -9.86
CA LYS A 98 -2.71 -23.53 -11.28
C LYS A 98 -4.16 -23.25 -11.63
N GLU A 99 -5.08 -24.05 -11.09
CA GLU A 99 -6.52 -23.95 -11.32
C GLU A 99 -7.19 -22.76 -10.61
N ASP A 100 -6.51 -22.10 -9.64
CA ASP A 100 -7.12 -20.98 -8.92
C ASP A 100 -7.36 -19.75 -9.81
N PRO A 101 -8.50 -19.05 -9.63
CA PRO A 101 -8.92 -17.97 -10.51
C PRO A 101 -8.05 -16.72 -10.38
N ASP A 102 -7.85 -16.02 -11.51
CA ASP A 102 -7.16 -14.72 -11.60
C ASP A 102 -7.75 -13.60 -10.73
N SER A 103 -8.98 -13.76 -10.22
CA SER A 103 -9.66 -12.76 -9.40
C SER A 103 -10.59 -13.43 -8.39
N ILE A 104 -10.26 -13.24 -7.12
CA ILE A 104 -10.94 -13.78 -5.95
C ILE A 104 -11.90 -12.70 -5.44
N ARG A 105 -13.19 -12.82 -5.78
CA ARG A 105 -14.17 -11.72 -5.58
C ARG A 105 -14.68 -11.57 -4.14
N THR A 106 -14.56 -12.62 -3.35
CA THR A 106 -14.97 -12.75 -1.95
C THR A 106 -13.85 -13.45 -1.19
N PRO A 107 -13.62 -13.19 0.10
CA PRO A 107 -12.56 -13.83 0.87
C PRO A 107 -12.54 -15.35 0.71
N ALA A 108 -11.39 -15.88 0.28
CA ALA A 108 -11.13 -17.30 0.15
C ALA A 108 -10.03 -17.72 1.14
N ILE A 109 -10.05 -18.97 1.59
CA ILE A 109 -9.01 -19.51 2.48
C ILE A 109 -7.72 -19.74 1.67
N ALA A 110 -6.59 -19.30 2.22
CA ALA A 110 -5.26 -19.64 1.71
C ALA A 110 -4.77 -20.91 2.41
N GLU A 111 -5.07 -22.07 1.82
CA GLU A 111 -4.78 -23.40 2.42
C GLU A 111 -3.28 -23.62 2.68
N TRP A 112 -2.41 -23.05 1.83
CA TRP A 112 -0.95 -23.07 2.01
C TRP A 112 -0.44 -22.31 3.26
N LEU A 113 -1.32 -21.56 3.95
CA LEU A 113 -1.06 -20.89 5.24
C LEU A 113 -1.78 -21.56 6.42
N GLU A 114 -2.32 -22.78 6.28
CA GLU A 114 -2.93 -23.50 7.40
C GLU A 114 -1.92 -23.79 8.53
N ASP A 115 -2.27 -23.46 9.77
CA ASP A 115 -1.41 -23.52 10.96
C ASP A 115 -0.14 -22.66 10.91
N VAL A 116 0.04 -21.86 9.86
CA VAL A 116 1.16 -20.93 9.72
C VAL A 116 0.81 -19.59 10.38
N ALA A 117 1.70 -19.12 11.24
CA ALA A 117 1.75 -17.73 11.69
C ALA A 117 3.04 -17.08 11.19
N LEU A 118 2.89 -15.92 10.56
CA LEU A 118 3.98 -15.17 9.94
C LEU A 118 4.47 -14.07 10.88
N ARG A 119 5.72 -13.62 10.71
CA ARG A 119 6.17 -12.37 11.34
C ARG A 119 5.76 -11.16 10.53
N ASP A 120 5.77 -11.30 9.21
CA ASP A 120 5.34 -10.27 8.26
C ASP A 120 4.89 -10.88 6.93
N LEU A 121 3.98 -10.19 6.23
CA LEU A 121 3.47 -10.55 4.91
C LEU A 121 3.34 -9.27 4.08
N VAL A 122 3.95 -9.26 2.88
CA VAL A 122 3.97 -8.12 1.96
C VAL A 122 3.57 -8.58 0.55
N LEU A 123 2.63 -7.86 -0.04
CA LEU A 123 2.02 -8.20 -1.33
C LEU A 123 2.29 -7.10 -2.36
N HIS A 124 3.18 -7.37 -3.32
CA HIS A 124 3.42 -6.49 -4.47
C HIS A 124 2.45 -6.83 -5.62
N LYS A 125 2.54 -6.10 -6.74
CA LYS A 125 1.71 -6.30 -7.94
C LYS A 125 1.88 -7.71 -8.54
N GLU A 126 3.13 -8.15 -8.68
CA GLU A 126 3.50 -9.34 -9.47
C GLU A 126 4.21 -10.42 -8.65
N HIS A 127 4.72 -10.07 -7.47
CA HIS A 127 5.35 -10.99 -6.55
C HIS A 127 4.88 -10.69 -5.12
N ALA A 128 5.13 -11.60 -4.20
CA ALA A 128 4.85 -11.42 -2.79
C ALA A 128 5.97 -12.07 -1.96
N ALA A 129 6.04 -11.66 -0.69
CA ALA A 129 7.01 -12.21 0.25
C ALA A 129 6.46 -12.27 1.67
N CYS A 130 6.97 -13.21 2.46
CA CYS A 130 6.63 -13.32 3.87
C CYS A 130 7.82 -13.83 4.69
N ILE A 131 7.70 -13.68 6.01
CA ILE A 131 8.64 -14.23 6.99
C ILE A 131 7.92 -15.29 7.81
N ASP A 132 8.49 -16.48 7.92
CA ASP A 132 7.96 -17.53 8.80
C ASP A 132 8.25 -17.25 10.28
N ALA A 133 7.79 -18.16 11.16
CA ALA A 133 8.03 -18.08 12.59
C ALA A 133 9.51 -18.12 13.00
N ARG A 134 10.40 -18.70 12.18
CA ARG A 134 11.85 -18.78 12.44
C ARG A 134 12.61 -17.51 12.06
N GLY A 135 12.04 -16.68 11.19
CA GLY A 135 12.71 -15.50 10.64
C GLY A 135 13.40 -15.78 9.30
N ASP A 136 13.01 -16.87 8.63
CA ASP A 136 13.39 -17.20 7.26
C ASP A 136 12.40 -16.51 6.29
N VAL A 137 12.88 -16.06 5.12
CA VAL A 137 12.12 -15.26 4.14
C VAL A 137 11.79 -16.08 2.90
N TYR A 138 10.57 -15.92 2.41
CA TYR A 138 10.05 -16.62 1.24
C TYR A 138 9.52 -15.63 0.22
N GLN A 139 9.71 -15.92 -1.07
CA GLN A 139 9.23 -15.14 -2.22
C GLN A 139 8.45 -16.02 -3.19
N TRP A 140 7.43 -15.47 -3.84
CA TRP A 140 6.62 -16.17 -4.84
C TRP A 140 5.91 -15.20 -5.80
N GLY A 141 5.19 -15.78 -6.76
CA GLY A 141 4.43 -15.08 -7.79
C GLY A 141 5.22 -14.90 -9.10
N ALA A 142 4.54 -14.48 -10.16
CA ALA A 142 5.09 -14.38 -11.51
C ALA A 142 6.28 -13.40 -11.62
N GLY A 143 6.34 -12.35 -10.80
CA GLY A 143 7.50 -11.45 -10.74
C GLY A 143 8.74 -12.10 -10.10
N HIS A 144 8.55 -13.16 -9.30
CA HIS A 144 9.65 -13.92 -8.72
C HIS A 144 10.11 -15.04 -9.68
N PHE A 145 9.20 -15.92 -10.08
CA PHE A 145 9.51 -17.10 -10.89
C PHE A 145 9.52 -16.86 -12.41
N GLY A 146 9.10 -15.68 -12.88
CA GLY A 146 8.85 -15.40 -14.29
C GLY A 146 7.59 -16.10 -14.77
N SER A 147 7.60 -16.58 -16.01
CA SER A 147 6.51 -17.40 -16.57
C SER A 147 6.53 -18.87 -16.11
N ALA A 148 7.42 -19.24 -15.19
CA ALA A 148 7.43 -20.57 -14.60
C ALA A 148 6.30 -20.68 -13.56
N GLU A 149 5.48 -21.72 -13.68
CA GLU A 149 4.41 -22.01 -12.72
C GLU A 149 5.00 -22.73 -11.51
N HIS A 150 4.74 -22.20 -10.31
CA HIS A 150 5.21 -22.77 -9.05
C HIS A 150 4.10 -22.76 -8.01
N ASP A 151 3.82 -23.94 -7.46
CA ASP A 151 2.70 -24.17 -6.54
C ASP A 151 3.10 -23.95 -5.06
N SER A 152 4.29 -23.36 -4.79
CA SER A 152 4.79 -23.09 -3.42
C SER A 152 5.79 -21.94 -3.34
N PRO A 153 5.94 -21.26 -2.18
CA PRO A 153 6.92 -20.18 -2.00
C PRO A 153 8.36 -20.68 -1.95
N ALA A 154 9.26 -19.98 -2.65
CA ALA A 154 10.69 -20.26 -2.61
C ALA A 154 11.36 -19.57 -1.42
N LEU A 155 12.28 -20.27 -0.76
CA LEU A 155 13.01 -19.80 0.42
C LEU A 155 14.28 -19.06 0.00
N THR A 156 14.32 -17.73 0.20
CA THR A 156 15.35 -16.85 -0.36
C THR A 156 16.34 -16.30 0.66
N LEU A 157 15.97 -16.14 1.94
CA LEU A 157 16.90 -15.71 2.99
C LEU A 157 16.73 -16.55 4.26
N ARG A 158 17.84 -17.03 4.83
CA ARG A 158 17.87 -17.89 6.01
C ARG A 158 18.79 -17.36 7.09
N ASN A 159 18.57 -17.78 8.34
CA ASN A 159 19.50 -17.54 9.46
C ASN A 159 19.82 -16.06 9.78
N LYS A 160 19.12 -15.09 9.17
CA LYS A 160 19.26 -13.66 9.48
C LYS A 160 18.26 -13.17 10.55
N ASN A 161 17.34 -14.02 11.00
CA ASN A 161 16.31 -13.73 12.00
C ASN A 161 15.49 -12.47 11.64
N ILE A 162 14.88 -12.48 10.45
CA ILE A 162 14.15 -11.32 9.89
C ILE A 162 12.85 -11.06 10.68
N VAL A 163 12.48 -9.79 10.80
CA VAL A 163 11.31 -9.31 11.56
C VAL A 163 10.39 -8.37 10.77
N GLN A 164 10.88 -7.73 9.71
CA GLN A 164 10.08 -6.88 8.82
C GLN A 164 10.55 -7.00 7.38
N LEU A 165 9.63 -7.00 6.42
CA LEU A 165 9.90 -6.93 4.98
C LEU A 165 9.37 -5.63 4.37
N GLN A 166 9.96 -5.21 3.26
CA GLN A 166 9.40 -4.22 2.33
C GLN A 166 9.69 -4.67 0.90
N LEU A 167 8.77 -4.44 -0.04
CA LEU A 167 8.91 -4.77 -1.46
C LEU A 167 8.87 -3.52 -2.33
N THR A 168 9.72 -3.48 -3.34
CA THR A 168 9.63 -2.58 -4.49
C THR A 168 9.38 -3.41 -5.74
N GLU A 169 9.39 -2.80 -6.93
CA GLU A 169 9.21 -3.54 -8.19
C GLU A 169 10.34 -4.55 -8.45
N SER A 170 11.60 -4.17 -8.18
CA SER A 170 12.78 -4.99 -8.45
C SER A 170 13.46 -5.59 -7.22
N LYS A 171 13.17 -5.14 -5.99
CA LYS A 171 13.93 -5.53 -4.79
C LYS A 171 13.04 -5.85 -3.58
N LEU A 172 13.50 -6.81 -2.78
CA LEU A 172 13.03 -7.10 -1.42
C LEU A 172 14.04 -6.54 -0.41
N TYR A 173 13.55 -5.81 0.58
CA TYR A 173 14.33 -5.36 1.74
C TYR A 173 13.87 -6.07 3.01
N ALA A 174 14.82 -6.64 3.76
CA ALA A 174 14.60 -7.43 4.96
C ALA A 174 15.36 -6.84 6.16
N LEU A 175 14.63 -6.52 7.25
CA LEU A 175 15.20 -6.04 8.51
C LEU A 175 15.34 -7.22 9.49
N SER A 176 16.54 -7.46 10.01
CA SER A 176 16.77 -8.44 11.08
C SER A 176 16.38 -7.93 12.46
N ALA A 177 16.17 -8.85 13.41
CA ALA A 177 16.05 -8.54 14.83
C ALA A 177 17.32 -7.87 15.41
N SER A 178 18.49 -8.04 14.78
CA SER A 178 19.74 -7.33 15.13
C SER A 178 19.80 -5.90 14.58
N GLY A 179 18.83 -5.48 13.77
CA GLY A 179 18.77 -4.15 13.15
C GLY A 179 19.71 -3.97 11.96
N GLN A 180 20.00 -5.05 11.23
CA GLN A 180 20.70 -5.04 9.94
C GLN A 180 19.67 -5.09 8.81
N ILE A 181 19.97 -4.42 7.70
CA ILE A 181 19.11 -4.34 6.52
C ILE A 181 19.76 -5.14 5.39
N TYR A 182 19.03 -6.08 4.80
CA TYR A 182 19.46 -6.86 3.64
C TYR A 182 18.59 -6.53 2.44
N ALA A 183 19.20 -6.44 1.26
CA ALA A 183 18.53 -6.33 -0.03
C ALA A 183 18.73 -7.64 -0.81
N VAL A 184 17.62 -8.15 -1.38
CA VAL A 184 17.56 -9.35 -2.23
C VAL A 184 16.81 -8.98 -3.51
N GLU A 185 17.19 -9.54 -4.66
CA GLU A 185 16.45 -9.35 -5.91
C GLU A 185 15.02 -9.90 -5.78
N ALA A 186 14.03 -9.20 -6.34
CA ALA A 186 12.65 -9.70 -6.37
C ALA A 186 12.51 -10.94 -7.26
N SER A 187 13.26 -10.99 -8.38
CA SER A 187 13.22 -12.07 -9.38
C SER A 187 14.27 -13.15 -9.13
N ALA A 188 13.85 -14.42 -9.13
CA ALA A 188 14.70 -15.58 -8.93
C ALA A 188 15.82 -15.69 -9.99
N SER A 189 15.59 -15.24 -11.22
CA SER A 189 16.59 -15.27 -12.30
C SER A 189 17.78 -14.34 -12.05
N ARG A 190 17.64 -13.35 -11.16
CA ARG A 190 18.71 -12.43 -10.73
C ARG A 190 19.30 -12.78 -9.36
N GLN A 191 18.75 -13.79 -8.66
CA GLN A 191 19.21 -14.22 -7.33
C GLN A 191 20.44 -15.15 -7.37
N SER A 192 20.91 -15.54 -8.56
CA SER A 192 22.10 -16.39 -8.71
C SER A 192 23.36 -15.75 -8.14
N LEU A 193 24.10 -16.49 -7.31
CA LEU A 193 25.39 -16.05 -6.78
C LEU A 193 26.39 -15.68 -7.90
N PRO A 194 27.12 -14.56 -7.78
CA PRO A 194 28.21 -14.23 -8.71
C PRO A 194 29.26 -15.34 -8.77
N ALA A 195 29.76 -15.64 -9.97
CA ALA A 195 30.79 -16.67 -10.16
C ALA A 195 32.04 -16.37 -9.31
N GLY A 196 32.45 -17.33 -8.47
CA GLY A 196 33.58 -17.17 -7.55
C GLY A 196 33.26 -16.49 -6.21
N SER A 197 32.00 -16.11 -5.95
CA SER A 197 31.61 -15.61 -4.62
C SER A 197 31.53 -16.75 -3.60
N SER A 198 32.45 -16.76 -2.63
CA SER A 198 32.23 -17.51 -1.40
C SER A 198 31.21 -16.76 -0.56
N THR A 199 30.14 -17.42 -0.11
CA THR A 199 29.14 -16.87 0.84
C THR A 199 29.69 -16.67 2.26
N GLN A 200 31.02 -16.69 2.42
CA GLN A 200 31.73 -16.57 3.68
C GLN A 200 32.13 -15.12 3.94
N SER A 201 31.59 -14.53 5.02
CA SER A 201 32.23 -13.33 5.59
C SER A 201 33.54 -13.74 6.29
N PRO A 202 34.62 -12.93 6.28
CA PRO A 202 35.97 -13.42 6.62
C PRO A 202 36.26 -13.81 8.08
N TRP A 203 35.25 -13.90 8.96
CA TRP A 203 35.43 -13.96 10.42
C TRP A 203 34.70 -15.13 11.12
N TRP A 204 34.18 -16.11 10.36
CA TRP A 204 33.57 -17.34 10.91
C TRP A 204 33.92 -18.61 10.12
N SER A 205 35.19 -18.83 9.82
CA SER A 205 35.75 -19.95 9.01
C SER A 205 35.53 -21.39 9.54
N MET A 206 34.56 -21.61 10.43
CA MET A 206 34.08 -22.92 10.91
C MET A 206 32.68 -23.29 10.38
N GLY A 207 32.08 -22.48 9.50
CA GLY A 207 30.71 -22.69 8.98
C GLY A 207 30.48 -23.99 8.21
N TRP A 208 31.54 -24.57 7.63
CA TRP A 208 31.49 -25.84 6.88
C TRP A 208 31.11 -27.07 7.73
N LEU A 209 31.14 -26.95 9.06
CA LEU A 209 30.72 -28.01 9.98
C LEU A 209 29.21 -27.97 10.34
N TRP A 210 28.48 -26.88 10.05
CA TRP A 210 27.19 -26.61 10.71
C TRP A 210 26.06 -26.00 9.87
N GLY A 211 26.19 -25.84 8.55
CA GLY A 211 25.10 -25.26 7.75
C GLY A 211 25.13 -25.55 6.26
N LYS A 212 23.94 -25.64 5.64
CA LYS A 212 23.80 -25.63 4.18
C LYS A 212 24.19 -24.24 3.67
N GLU A 213 24.91 -24.20 2.54
CA GLU A 213 25.35 -22.97 1.90
C GLU A 213 24.17 -22.06 1.55
N GLU A 214 24.35 -20.75 1.66
CA GLU A 214 23.40 -19.77 1.15
C GLU A 214 23.41 -19.85 -0.39
N THR A 215 22.25 -20.05 -1.02
CA THR A 215 22.14 -20.27 -2.47
C THR A 215 21.63 -19.04 -3.25
N VAL A 216 21.33 -17.96 -2.54
CA VAL A 216 20.74 -16.72 -3.06
C VAL A 216 21.65 -15.55 -2.72
N ASP A 217 21.89 -14.70 -3.70
CA ASP A 217 22.69 -13.48 -3.56
C ASP A 217 21.92 -12.38 -2.79
N PHE A 218 22.63 -11.64 -1.93
CA PHE A 218 22.09 -10.55 -1.15
C PHE A 218 23.17 -9.51 -0.82
N VAL A 219 22.74 -8.29 -0.49
CA VAL A 219 23.61 -7.19 -0.06
C VAL A 219 23.16 -6.67 1.30
N GLU A 220 24.09 -6.50 2.24
CA GLU A 220 23.82 -5.77 3.48
C GLU A 220 23.91 -4.26 3.22
N ILE A 221 22.79 -3.56 3.41
CA ILE A 221 22.70 -2.10 3.25
C ILE A 221 23.25 -1.42 4.51
N LYS A 222 24.33 -0.65 4.35
CA LYS A 222 25.12 -0.08 5.46
C LYS A 222 24.95 1.43 5.57
N PRO A 223 24.87 1.98 6.78
CA PRO A 223 24.78 3.43 6.93
C PRO A 223 26.11 4.09 6.55
N GLN A 224 26.06 5.21 5.82
CA GLN A 224 27.24 5.96 5.36
C GLN A 224 28.21 6.31 6.52
N GLN A 225 27.64 6.57 7.70
CA GLN A 225 28.37 6.77 8.94
C GLN A 225 28.00 5.64 9.91
N GLN A 226 29.00 5.10 10.61
CA GLN A 226 28.78 4.02 11.57
C GLN A 226 27.82 4.47 12.68
N LEU A 227 26.79 3.66 12.96
CA LEU A 227 25.84 3.92 14.04
C LEU A 227 26.56 3.95 15.40
N LYS A 228 26.01 4.71 16.34
CA LYS A 228 26.54 4.77 17.71
C LYS A 228 26.44 3.40 18.39
N ARG A 229 27.23 3.16 19.44
CA ARG A 229 27.15 1.91 20.21
C ARG A 229 25.73 1.67 20.73
N ARG A 230 25.14 0.50 20.42
CA ARG A 230 23.74 0.10 20.68
C ARG A 230 22.67 0.82 19.84
N GLU A 231 23.04 1.65 18.88
CA GLU A 231 22.12 2.18 17.88
C GLU A 231 21.93 1.16 16.76
N SER A 232 20.68 0.85 16.40
CA SER A 232 20.32 -0.15 15.39
C SER A 232 19.03 0.25 14.68
N PHE A 233 18.81 -0.23 13.45
CA PHE A 233 17.53 -0.05 12.77
C PHE A 233 16.42 -0.86 13.44
N VAL A 234 15.20 -0.32 13.49
CA VAL A 234 14.02 -0.94 14.14
C VAL A 234 12.74 -0.90 13.30
N SER A 235 12.71 -0.10 12.24
CA SER A 235 11.59 -0.04 11.30
C SER A 235 12.04 0.46 9.94
N MET A 236 11.40 -0.02 8.88
CA MET A 236 11.56 0.44 7.51
C MET A 236 10.20 0.73 6.85
N SER A 237 10.20 1.53 5.78
CA SER A 237 9.05 1.71 4.89
C SER A 237 9.52 2.06 3.48
N ALA A 238 9.04 1.36 2.45
CA ALA A 238 9.43 1.57 1.06
C ALA A 238 8.32 2.21 0.22
N GLY A 239 8.73 3.14 -0.64
CA GLY A 239 7.97 3.52 -1.82
C GLY A 239 8.44 2.76 -3.06
N ASN A 240 8.08 3.25 -4.24
CA ASN A 240 8.46 2.61 -5.51
C ASN A 240 9.99 2.60 -5.70
N ASP A 241 10.62 3.76 -5.48
CA ASP A 241 12.02 4.03 -5.83
C ASP A 241 12.91 4.36 -4.61
N HIS A 242 12.37 4.34 -3.40
CA HIS A 242 13.12 4.74 -2.19
C HIS A 242 12.71 3.93 -0.96
N LEU A 243 13.64 3.78 -0.01
CA LEU A 243 13.42 3.16 1.29
C LEU A 243 13.68 4.21 2.38
N LEU A 244 12.81 4.26 3.39
CA LEU A 244 13.03 4.96 4.65
C LEU A 244 13.36 3.95 5.75
N ALA A 245 14.23 4.33 6.69
CA ALA A 245 14.53 3.52 7.87
C ALA A 245 14.63 4.39 9.14
N LEU A 246 14.32 3.78 10.28
CA LEU A 246 14.32 4.42 11.61
C LEU A 246 15.23 3.63 12.56
N THR A 247 16.08 4.34 13.31
CA THR A 247 16.87 3.73 14.39
C THR A 247 16.15 3.77 15.75
N ASN A 248 16.52 2.88 16.66
CA ASN A 248 16.03 2.86 18.05
C ASN A 248 16.32 4.15 18.85
N THR A 249 17.24 5.00 18.38
CA THR A 249 17.54 6.32 18.94
C THR A 249 16.69 7.45 18.34
N GLY A 250 15.82 7.14 17.37
CA GLY A 250 14.89 8.09 16.76
C GLY A 250 15.46 8.90 15.60
N LYS A 251 16.49 8.41 14.90
CA LYS A 251 16.99 9.04 13.66
C LYS A 251 16.31 8.45 12.42
N ALA A 252 16.00 9.31 11.46
CA ALA A 252 15.45 8.92 10.16
C ALA A 252 16.53 8.89 9.08
N PHE A 253 16.50 7.82 8.28
CA PHE A 253 17.40 7.55 7.18
C PHE A 253 16.61 7.33 5.88
N SER A 254 17.25 7.56 4.73
CA SER A 254 16.71 7.19 3.42
C SER A 254 17.78 6.58 2.50
N HIS A 255 17.37 5.61 1.69
CA HIS A 255 18.19 4.81 0.79
C HIS A 255 17.58 4.80 -0.62
N PRO A 256 18.37 5.05 -1.68
CA PRO A 256 17.88 5.03 -3.06
C PRO A 256 17.81 3.61 -3.63
N VAL A 257 16.62 3.18 -4.08
CA VAL A 257 16.41 1.83 -4.64
C VAL A 257 16.97 1.73 -6.07
N ASN A 258 16.91 2.83 -6.83
CA ASN A 258 17.36 2.97 -8.21
C ASN A 258 17.67 4.46 -8.51
N SER A 259 17.97 4.83 -9.76
CA SER A 259 18.24 6.23 -10.15
C SER A 259 17.03 7.17 -10.04
N ASN A 260 15.81 6.65 -9.98
CA ASN A 260 14.56 7.43 -9.87
C ASN A 260 14.26 7.88 -8.43
N ALA A 261 15.02 7.37 -7.45
CA ALA A 261 14.83 7.52 -6.02
C ALA A 261 14.65 8.96 -5.49
N ASN A 262 15.06 9.97 -6.25
CA ASN A 262 14.92 11.37 -5.86
C ASN A 262 14.25 12.29 -6.89
N ILE A 263 13.55 11.73 -7.88
CA ILE A 263 12.84 12.49 -8.92
C ILE A 263 11.96 13.60 -8.32
N TYR A 264 11.33 13.32 -7.18
CA TYR A 264 10.44 14.20 -6.45
C TYR A 264 11.07 14.75 -5.16
N GLY A 265 12.39 14.59 -4.96
CA GLY A 265 13.06 14.96 -3.72
C GLY A 265 12.76 14.03 -2.54
N GLN A 266 12.18 12.84 -2.78
CA GLN A 266 11.70 11.93 -1.74
C GLN A 266 12.79 11.31 -0.85
N LEU A 267 14.08 11.45 -1.18
CA LEU A 267 15.17 11.13 -0.25
C LEU A 267 15.37 12.19 0.86
N GLY A 268 14.92 13.43 0.64
CA GLY A 268 15.19 14.58 1.54
C GLY A 268 16.63 15.13 1.47
N PHE A 269 17.49 14.53 0.64
CA PHE A 269 18.84 14.99 0.28
C PHE A 269 19.09 14.73 -1.22
N ARG A 270 20.31 14.97 -1.75
CA ARG A 270 20.60 14.83 -3.21
C ARG A 270 21.91 14.13 -3.58
N LYS A 271 22.90 14.11 -2.68
CA LYS A 271 24.21 13.49 -2.95
C LYS A 271 24.19 12.04 -2.45
N ILE A 272 24.58 11.11 -3.30
CA ILE A 272 24.76 9.68 -2.99
C ILE A 272 26.12 9.21 -3.47
N GLU A 273 26.54 8.04 -3.00
CA GLU A 273 27.71 7.31 -3.47
C GLU A 273 27.22 5.99 -4.07
N VAL A 274 27.67 5.70 -5.30
CA VAL A 274 27.37 4.44 -6.01
C VAL A 274 28.67 3.73 -6.36
N PRO A 275 28.72 2.39 -6.46
CA PRO A 275 29.91 1.69 -6.92
C PRO A 275 30.31 2.13 -8.33
N ASP A 276 31.62 2.21 -8.57
CA ASP A 276 32.17 2.54 -9.88
C ASP A 276 32.13 1.33 -10.82
N ALA A 277 31.15 1.32 -11.73
CA ALA A 277 30.98 0.26 -12.72
C ALA A 277 32.20 0.08 -13.66
N SER A 278 33.10 1.07 -13.76
CA SER A 278 34.35 0.94 -14.55
C SER A 278 35.45 0.15 -13.84
N HIS A 279 35.30 -0.09 -12.53
CA HIS A 279 36.26 -0.82 -11.69
C HIS A 279 35.57 -1.97 -10.92
N PRO A 280 35.04 -3.02 -11.60
CA PRO A 280 34.22 -4.07 -10.97
C PRO A 280 34.94 -4.92 -9.90
N PHE A 281 36.28 -4.86 -9.83
CA PHE A 281 37.09 -5.51 -8.79
C PHE A 281 37.65 -4.52 -7.73
N GLY A 282 37.29 -3.24 -7.82
CA GLY A 282 37.76 -2.19 -6.92
C GLY A 282 36.65 -1.70 -5.99
N HIS A 283 37.02 -1.27 -4.78
CA HIS A 283 36.10 -0.57 -3.87
C HIS A 283 35.94 0.93 -4.23
N SER A 284 36.02 1.27 -5.53
CA SER A 284 35.87 2.64 -6.02
C SER A 284 34.38 3.05 -5.95
N VAL A 285 34.12 4.25 -5.46
CA VAL A 285 32.78 4.82 -5.35
C VAL A 285 32.72 6.19 -6.02
N LEU A 286 31.63 6.43 -6.75
CA LEU A 286 31.37 7.68 -7.46
C LEU A 286 30.32 8.49 -6.72
N ALA A 287 30.66 9.75 -6.39
CA ALA A 287 29.71 10.69 -5.81
C ALA A 287 28.77 11.24 -6.91
N VAL A 288 27.49 10.87 -6.85
CA VAL A 288 26.47 11.24 -7.84
C VAL A 288 25.43 12.16 -7.20
N GLN A 289 24.85 13.06 -8.01
CA GLN A 289 23.75 13.93 -7.58
C GLN A 289 22.43 13.51 -8.22
N LEU A 290 21.50 13.01 -7.40
CA LEU A 290 20.11 12.82 -7.80
C LEU A 290 19.36 14.14 -7.59
N VAL A 291 19.29 14.97 -8.63
CA VAL A 291 18.60 16.26 -8.60
C VAL A 291 17.10 16.07 -8.88
N PRO A 292 16.18 16.56 -8.03
CA PRO A 292 14.74 16.50 -8.29
C PRO A 292 14.35 17.21 -9.58
N LYS A 293 13.35 16.67 -10.31
CA LYS A 293 12.87 17.23 -11.59
C LYS A 293 12.41 18.68 -11.47
N SER A 294 11.88 19.08 -10.32
CA SER A 294 11.45 20.46 -10.04
C SER A 294 12.61 21.46 -9.88
N LEU A 295 13.85 20.98 -9.82
CA LEU A 295 15.06 21.78 -9.59
C LEU A 295 16.09 21.64 -10.72
N SER A 296 16.02 20.56 -11.51
CA SER A 296 16.70 20.50 -12.78
C SER A 296 16.01 21.41 -13.79
N GLY A 297 16.72 22.43 -14.29
CA GLY A 297 16.33 23.08 -15.54
C GLY A 297 16.37 22.09 -16.72
N ILE A 298 16.13 22.58 -17.95
CA ILE A 298 15.92 21.82 -19.21
C ILE A 298 17.08 20.85 -19.62
N ARG A 299 18.11 20.66 -18.78
CA ARG A 299 19.29 19.80 -19.01
C ARG A 299 19.40 18.62 -18.03
N SER A 300 18.31 17.90 -17.75
CA SER A 300 18.30 16.72 -16.87
C SER A 300 18.62 15.41 -17.59
N GLY A 301 19.60 15.41 -18.49
CA GLY A 301 19.80 14.35 -19.50
C GLY A 301 21.23 13.87 -19.68
N GLN A 302 22.07 13.93 -18.64
CA GLN A 302 23.31 13.15 -18.62
C GLN A 302 23.03 11.83 -17.91
N GLU A 303 22.85 10.76 -18.70
CA GLU A 303 22.98 9.40 -18.20
C GLU A 303 24.41 9.23 -17.70
N HIS A 304 24.57 8.95 -16.40
CA HIS A 304 25.87 8.60 -15.87
C HIS A 304 26.20 7.16 -16.30
N GLU A 305 27.43 6.91 -16.74
CA GLU A 305 27.93 5.55 -17.03
C GLU A 305 27.73 4.57 -15.85
N ALA A 306 27.74 5.10 -14.61
CA ALA A 306 27.45 4.38 -13.38
C ALA A 306 25.96 3.92 -13.23
N TRP A 307 25.05 4.33 -14.10
CA TRP A 307 23.63 3.94 -14.08
C TRP A 307 23.30 2.74 -14.97
N LYS A 308 24.29 2.16 -15.68
CA LYS A 308 24.10 0.99 -16.55
C LYS A 308 23.57 -0.26 -15.83
N ASP A 309 23.65 -0.30 -14.50
CA ASP A 309 23.08 -1.35 -13.66
C ASP A 309 22.35 -0.77 -12.43
N ASN A 310 21.51 0.25 -12.66
CA ASN A 310 20.78 0.96 -11.60
C ASN A 310 19.73 0.10 -10.86
N ASP A 311 19.38 -1.07 -11.40
CA ASP A 311 18.34 -1.94 -10.85
C ASP A 311 18.85 -3.12 -10.03
N THR A 312 20.17 -3.37 -9.90
CA THR A 312 20.64 -4.42 -8.98
C THR A 312 20.62 -4.01 -7.51
N ILE A 313 20.57 -5.00 -6.62
CA ILE A 313 20.86 -4.87 -5.19
C ILE A 313 22.22 -4.20 -4.86
N ARG A 314 23.12 -4.03 -5.85
CA ARG A 314 24.42 -3.36 -5.69
C ARG A 314 24.43 -1.89 -6.15
N PHE A 315 23.36 -1.36 -6.75
CA PHE A 315 23.29 0.04 -7.20
C PHE A 315 23.74 1.06 -6.14
N CYS A 316 23.28 0.87 -4.89
CA CYS A 316 23.75 1.66 -3.76
C CYS A 316 23.73 0.78 -2.48
N PRO A 317 24.85 0.21 -2.02
CA PRO A 317 24.87 -0.57 -0.78
C PRO A 317 24.79 0.31 0.49
N THR A 318 24.47 1.60 0.33
CA THR A 318 24.57 2.63 1.38
C THR A 318 23.21 3.25 1.69
N ILE A 319 22.97 3.54 2.98
CA ILE A 319 21.82 4.28 3.49
C ILE A 319 22.29 5.56 4.23
N TYR A 320 21.55 6.65 4.10
CA TYR A 320 21.99 7.99 4.52
C TYR A 320 21.06 8.60 5.56
N GLU A 321 21.62 9.24 6.60
CA GLU A 321 20.83 10.00 7.57
C GLU A 321 20.27 11.25 6.89
N ILE A 322 18.98 11.56 7.08
CA ILE A 322 18.32 12.69 6.42
C ILE A 322 18.80 14.00 7.10
N PRO A 323 19.60 14.87 6.44
CA PRO A 323 20.32 15.93 7.14
C PRO A 323 19.42 16.97 7.81
N SER A 324 18.27 17.27 7.19
CA SER A 324 17.25 18.20 7.70
C SER A 324 16.44 17.66 8.88
N LEU A 325 16.61 16.39 9.25
CA LEU A 325 15.97 15.74 10.40
C LEU A 325 16.96 15.43 11.54
N GLN A 326 18.23 15.85 11.43
CA GLN A 326 19.21 15.67 12.50
C GLN A 326 18.74 16.35 13.80
N GLY A 327 18.71 15.60 14.89
CA GLY A 327 18.20 16.07 16.19
C GLY A 327 16.68 16.10 16.35
N VAL A 328 15.90 15.76 15.31
CA VAL A 328 14.45 15.59 15.42
C VAL A 328 14.15 14.20 16.01
N PRO A 329 13.41 14.08 17.12
CA PRO A 329 13.10 12.79 17.73
C PRO A 329 11.98 12.09 16.94
N VAL A 330 12.35 11.28 15.96
CA VAL A 330 11.43 10.51 15.11
C VAL A 330 10.94 9.25 15.85
N SER A 331 9.65 8.96 15.75
CA SER A 331 8.99 7.77 16.29
C SER A 331 8.45 6.83 15.22
N GLN A 332 8.34 7.29 13.96
CA GLN A 332 7.83 6.51 12.83
C GLN A 332 8.32 7.09 11.50
N VAL A 333 8.59 6.22 10.53
CA VAL A 333 8.76 6.55 9.11
C VAL A 333 7.61 5.92 8.32
N ALA A 334 7.15 6.57 7.25
CA ALA A 334 6.18 6.03 6.31
C ALA A 334 6.46 6.55 4.90
N ALA A 335 6.44 5.68 3.90
CA ALA A 335 6.60 6.02 2.49
C ALA A 335 5.32 5.67 1.74
N GLY A 336 4.83 6.60 0.90
CA GLY A 336 3.92 6.26 -0.19
C GLY A 336 4.72 5.93 -1.45
N GLY A 337 4.09 5.90 -2.62
CA GLY A 337 4.77 5.50 -3.85
C GLY A 337 5.96 6.41 -4.20
N ARG A 338 5.77 7.73 -4.05
CA ARG A 338 6.75 8.77 -4.47
C ARG A 338 6.95 9.87 -3.42
N ASN A 339 6.52 9.62 -2.18
CA ASN A 339 6.55 10.57 -1.07
C ASN A 339 6.95 9.88 0.24
N SER A 340 7.30 10.70 1.21
CA SER A 340 8.00 10.30 2.42
C SER A 340 7.49 11.10 3.60
N PHE A 341 7.32 10.45 4.75
CA PHE A 341 6.83 11.05 5.98
C PHE A 341 7.62 10.57 7.19
N ILE A 342 7.72 11.43 8.19
CA ILE A 342 8.03 11.05 9.57
C ILE A 342 6.97 11.53 10.54
N ARG A 343 6.82 10.78 11.63
CA ARG A 343 6.12 11.23 12.84
C ARG A 343 7.14 11.42 13.94
N THR A 344 7.03 12.49 14.69
CA THR A 344 7.87 12.74 15.88
C THR A 344 7.27 12.08 17.13
N THR A 345 8.06 11.92 18.20
CA THR A 345 7.54 11.45 19.51
C THR A 345 6.43 12.35 20.07
N THR A 346 6.48 13.66 19.76
CA THR A 346 5.44 14.64 20.11
C THR A 346 4.20 14.57 19.21
N GLY A 347 4.22 13.79 18.12
CA GLY A 347 3.10 13.62 17.21
C GLY A 347 2.94 14.72 16.16
N ARG A 348 3.98 15.55 15.96
CA ARG A 348 4.12 16.37 14.74
C ARG A 348 4.46 15.47 13.56
N VAL A 349 4.00 15.86 12.37
CA VAL A 349 4.21 15.11 11.12
C VAL A 349 4.97 16.00 10.15
N LEU A 350 6.02 15.47 9.52
CA LEU A 350 6.73 16.14 8.43
C LEU A 350 6.66 15.25 7.19
N GLY A 351 6.32 15.83 6.05
CA GLY A 351 6.22 15.13 4.77
C GLY A 351 6.96 15.84 3.64
N TRP A 352 7.42 15.08 2.65
CA TRP A 352 8.13 15.55 1.47
C TRP A 352 8.01 14.54 0.32
N GLY A 353 8.52 14.89 -0.86
CA GLY A 353 8.37 14.11 -2.09
C GLY A 353 7.26 14.65 -3.01
N ALA A 354 6.58 13.73 -3.70
CA ALA A 354 5.53 14.01 -4.66
C ALA A 354 4.25 14.59 -3.99
N ASN A 355 3.66 15.62 -4.61
CA ASN A 355 2.50 16.37 -4.09
C ASN A 355 1.49 16.77 -5.19
N GLU A 356 1.52 16.15 -6.37
CA GLU A 356 0.66 16.49 -7.51
C GLU A 356 -0.84 16.33 -7.23
N TYR A 357 -1.19 15.42 -6.31
CA TYR A 357 -2.56 15.16 -5.85
C TYR A 357 -2.83 15.76 -4.45
N GLY A 358 -1.90 16.55 -3.92
CA GLY A 358 -1.95 17.06 -2.54
C GLY A 358 -1.70 15.97 -1.49
N GLN A 359 -1.07 14.86 -1.88
CA GLN A 359 -0.93 13.66 -1.06
C GLN A 359 -0.05 13.83 0.20
N ILE A 360 0.66 14.95 0.34
CA ILE A 360 1.38 15.31 1.58
C ILE A 360 0.45 15.94 2.64
N GLY A 361 -0.69 16.51 2.25
CA GLY A 361 -1.66 17.07 3.20
C GLY A 361 -1.39 18.52 3.66
N LEU A 362 -0.61 19.30 2.91
CA LEU A 362 -0.21 20.68 3.26
C LEU A 362 -1.32 21.74 3.07
N GLY A 363 -2.53 21.34 2.68
CA GLY A 363 -3.68 22.21 2.44
C GLY A 363 -3.86 22.61 0.97
N GLY A 364 -5.10 22.89 0.57
CA GLY A 364 -5.48 23.19 -0.83
C GLY A 364 -4.82 24.42 -1.47
N ASN A 365 -4.13 25.27 -0.70
CA ASN A 365 -3.37 26.41 -1.23
C ASN A 365 -1.96 26.02 -1.71
N VAL A 366 -1.48 24.80 -1.40
CA VAL A 366 -0.15 24.32 -1.79
C VAL A 366 -0.27 23.53 -3.08
N THR A 367 -0.15 24.23 -4.21
CA THR A 367 -0.30 23.68 -5.57
C THR A 367 1.01 23.20 -6.19
N ILE A 368 2.14 23.33 -5.50
CA ILE A 368 3.43 22.86 -6.01
C ILE A 368 3.46 21.32 -6.04
N PRO A 369 3.85 20.70 -7.17
CA PRO A 369 3.77 19.25 -7.38
C PRO A 369 4.85 18.47 -6.62
N THR A 370 5.78 19.15 -5.95
CA THR A 370 6.96 18.52 -5.35
C THR A 370 7.45 19.33 -4.16
N ILE A 371 7.61 18.66 -3.01
CA ILE A 371 8.11 19.22 -1.77
C ILE A 371 9.49 18.59 -1.52
N THR A 372 10.58 19.32 -1.76
CA THR A 372 11.94 18.73 -1.74
C THR A 372 12.63 18.78 -0.37
N VAL A 373 11.93 19.23 0.67
CA VAL A 373 12.43 19.38 2.04
C VAL A 373 11.31 18.96 3.01
N PRO A 374 11.60 18.17 4.08
CA PRO A 374 10.62 17.82 5.11
C PRO A 374 9.85 19.05 5.61
N THR A 375 8.56 19.09 5.28
CA THR A 375 7.67 20.23 5.59
C THR A 375 6.60 19.75 6.57
N GLU A 376 6.31 20.54 7.59
CA GLU A 376 5.32 20.18 8.60
C GLU A 376 3.90 20.15 8.01
N VAL A 377 3.27 18.98 8.10
CA VAL A 377 1.81 18.82 8.01
C VAL A 377 1.25 19.31 9.34
N ILE A 378 0.09 19.98 9.33
CA ILE A 378 -0.46 20.64 10.52
C ILE A 378 -1.74 19.93 11.02
N PRO A 379 -1.64 18.87 11.84
CA PRO A 379 -2.80 18.09 12.30
C PRO A 379 -3.93 18.90 12.95
N TRP A 380 -3.61 19.91 13.75
CA TRP A 380 -4.62 20.69 14.47
C TRP A 380 -5.50 21.55 13.55
N ARG A 381 -5.11 21.76 12.28
CA ARG A 381 -5.98 22.40 11.26
C ARG A 381 -6.97 21.42 10.62
N MET A 382 -6.76 20.13 10.81
CA MET A 382 -7.65 19.05 10.35
C MET A 382 -8.69 18.73 11.45
N SER A 383 -8.25 18.84 12.70
CA SER A 383 -9.00 18.67 13.95
C SER A 383 -9.89 19.87 14.29
N HIS A 384 -10.97 19.63 15.04
CA HIS A 384 -11.81 20.68 15.64
C HIS A 384 -11.25 21.21 16.98
N GLN A 385 -10.13 20.67 17.45
CA GLN A 385 -9.54 20.90 18.78
C GLN A 385 -8.05 21.22 18.71
N ALA A 386 -7.61 22.11 19.60
CA ALA A 386 -6.23 22.59 19.68
C ALA A 386 -5.20 21.54 20.16
N HIS A 387 -5.64 20.47 20.83
CA HIS A 387 -4.77 19.48 21.50
C HIS A 387 -4.72 18.10 20.81
N SER A 388 -5.17 18.00 19.56
CA SER A 388 -5.10 16.76 18.78
C SER A 388 -3.67 16.33 18.46
N LYS A 389 -3.37 15.03 18.56
CA LYS A 389 -2.05 14.45 18.26
C LYS A 389 -2.13 13.44 17.11
N CYS A 390 -1.21 13.51 16.14
CA CYS A 390 -1.05 12.40 15.20
C CYS A 390 -0.28 11.25 15.86
N VAL A 391 -0.82 10.03 15.74
CA VAL A 391 -0.33 8.84 16.43
C VAL A 391 0.04 7.69 15.51
N ASP A 392 -0.41 7.71 14.25
CA ASP A 392 -0.02 6.76 13.21
C ASP A 392 -0.09 7.44 11.83
N ILE A 393 0.79 7.03 10.91
CA ILE A 393 0.81 7.44 9.51
C ILE A 393 0.85 6.18 8.65
N SER A 394 -0.08 6.06 7.71
CA SER A 394 -0.08 4.99 6.71
C SER A 394 -0.14 5.62 5.32
N ALA A 395 0.86 5.37 4.48
CA ALA A 395 0.92 5.89 3.13
C ALA A 395 0.99 4.73 2.11
N GLY A 396 0.39 4.94 0.94
CA GLY A 396 0.36 3.96 -0.14
C GLY A 396 0.04 4.66 -1.45
N GLY A 397 0.93 4.56 -2.43
CA GLY A 397 0.78 5.17 -3.74
C GLY A 397 0.70 6.68 -3.61
N ASP A 398 -0.43 7.23 -4.05
CA ASP A 398 -0.77 8.65 -3.95
C ASP A 398 -1.86 8.93 -2.89
N LEU A 399 -2.05 8.03 -1.92
CA LEU A 399 -2.90 8.23 -0.73
C LEU A 399 -2.07 8.28 0.55
N THR A 400 -2.52 9.07 1.52
CA THR A 400 -1.96 9.10 2.87
C THR A 400 -3.07 9.20 3.91
N SER A 401 -2.90 8.43 4.99
CA SER A 401 -3.74 8.33 6.17
C SER A 401 -2.99 8.88 7.38
N PHE A 402 -3.65 9.72 8.17
CA PHE A 402 -3.20 10.16 9.48
C PHE A 402 -4.22 9.71 10.53
N LYS A 403 -3.82 8.85 11.46
CA LYS A 403 -4.60 8.60 12.67
C LYS A 403 -4.35 9.75 13.65
N VAL A 404 -5.42 10.43 14.04
CA VAL A 404 -5.39 11.58 14.95
C VAL A 404 -6.17 11.24 16.21
N GLU A 405 -5.50 11.27 17.36
CA GLU A 405 -6.10 11.07 18.67
C GLU A 405 -6.45 12.42 19.33
N TYR A 406 -7.54 12.41 20.09
CA TYR A 406 -8.04 13.51 20.92
C TYR A 406 -7.92 13.06 22.38
N PRO A 407 -6.80 13.37 23.07
CA PRO A 407 -6.51 12.79 24.39
C PRO A 407 -7.59 13.07 25.44
N ASP A 408 -8.18 14.27 25.38
CA ASP A 408 -9.20 14.74 26.31
C ASP A 408 -10.54 13.97 26.19
N GLU A 409 -10.79 13.31 25.05
CA GLU A 409 -12.00 12.53 24.79
C GLU A 409 -11.76 11.01 24.72
N GLY A 410 -10.51 10.56 24.68
CA GLY A 410 -10.15 9.16 24.42
C GLY A 410 -10.54 8.66 23.02
N LYS A 411 -10.83 9.57 22.08
CA LYS A 411 -11.28 9.26 20.71
C LYS A 411 -10.13 9.33 19.71
N ALA A 412 -10.32 8.67 18.57
CA ALA A 412 -9.42 8.78 17.43
C ALA A 412 -10.19 8.82 16.10
N ASP A 413 -9.65 9.58 15.15
CA ASP A 413 -10.14 9.72 13.78
C ASP A 413 -9.09 9.34 12.74
N ILE A 414 -9.56 8.99 11.54
CA ILE A 414 -8.73 8.83 10.35
C ILE A 414 -8.95 10.02 9.41
N TYR A 415 -7.85 10.69 9.07
CA TYR A 415 -7.81 11.76 8.08
C TYR A 415 -7.05 11.31 6.83
N MET A 416 -7.63 11.51 5.65
CA MET A 416 -7.09 11.06 4.37
C MET A 416 -6.75 12.25 3.46
N CYS A 417 -5.65 12.18 2.71
CA CYS A 417 -5.32 13.12 1.62
C CYS A 417 -4.75 12.42 0.39
N GLY A 418 -4.66 13.16 -0.72
CA GLY A 418 -4.12 12.68 -1.98
C GLY A 418 -5.15 12.30 -3.04
N ASN A 419 -4.84 11.27 -3.84
CA ASN A 419 -5.63 10.87 -5.00
C ASN A 419 -6.85 10.02 -4.61
N GLY A 420 -7.98 10.70 -4.40
CA GLY A 420 -9.27 10.08 -4.11
C GLY A 420 -10.13 9.70 -5.32
N GLN A 421 -9.60 9.65 -6.54
CA GLN A 421 -10.40 9.38 -7.76
C GLN A 421 -11.15 8.03 -7.69
N TRP A 422 -10.63 7.07 -6.93
CA TRP A 422 -11.24 5.76 -6.69
C TRP A 422 -12.00 5.66 -5.36
N GLY A 423 -12.24 6.77 -4.67
CA GLY A 423 -12.97 6.81 -3.40
C GLY A 423 -12.10 6.51 -2.16
N GLY A 424 -10.80 6.30 -2.34
CA GLY A 424 -9.87 5.91 -1.26
C GLY A 424 -9.74 6.91 -0.09
N LEU A 425 -10.30 8.13 -0.21
CA LEU A 425 -10.39 9.09 0.89
C LEU A 425 -11.48 8.75 1.93
N GLY A 426 -12.42 7.84 1.61
CA GLY A 426 -13.46 7.39 2.56
C GLY A 426 -14.47 8.46 2.98
N ASN A 427 -14.54 9.60 2.28
CA ASN A 427 -15.34 10.77 2.64
C ASN A 427 -16.70 10.87 1.90
N ASN A 428 -17.11 9.81 1.18
CA ASN A 428 -18.26 9.78 0.25
C ASN A 428 -18.08 10.67 -1.00
N LEU A 429 -16.85 10.88 -1.47
CA LEU A 429 -16.55 11.59 -2.70
C LEU A 429 -15.49 10.84 -3.54
N PHE A 430 -15.48 11.11 -4.84
CA PHE A 430 -14.45 10.67 -5.78
C PHE A 430 -13.65 11.90 -6.23
N SER A 431 -12.69 12.33 -5.42
CA SER A 431 -11.92 13.58 -5.63
C SER A 431 -10.54 13.29 -6.22
N ASN A 432 -10.23 13.77 -7.42
CA ASN A 432 -8.95 13.50 -8.09
C ASN A 432 -7.71 13.95 -7.30
N ALA A 433 -7.82 15.03 -6.53
CA ALA A 433 -6.76 15.54 -5.67
C ALA A 433 -7.38 16.14 -4.39
N GLN A 434 -6.72 15.96 -3.26
CA GLN A 434 -7.21 16.40 -1.95
C GLN A 434 -6.02 16.84 -1.07
N GLY A 435 -5.60 18.10 -1.22
CA GLY A 435 -4.47 18.68 -0.48
C GLY A 435 -4.76 19.03 0.99
N THR A 436 -6.01 19.33 1.34
CA THR A 436 -6.43 19.47 2.74
C THR A 436 -6.93 18.10 3.24
N PRO A 437 -6.33 17.47 4.26
CA PRO A 437 -6.79 16.17 4.73
C PRO A 437 -8.24 16.18 5.20
N VAL A 438 -9.01 15.18 4.78
CA VAL A 438 -10.45 15.04 5.05
C VAL A 438 -10.71 13.88 5.98
N ARG A 439 -11.64 14.06 6.92
CA ARG A 439 -12.08 12.99 7.83
C ARG A 439 -12.77 11.87 7.04
N ALA A 440 -12.32 10.63 7.19
CA ALA A 440 -13.02 9.46 6.67
C ALA A 440 -14.32 9.22 7.46
N LYS A 441 -15.42 8.91 6.75
CA LYS A 441 -16.76 8.82 7.35
C LYS A 441 -16.95 7.51 8.14
N ASN A 442 -17.92 7.53 9.05
CA ASN A 442 -18.38 6.36 9.81
C ASN A 442 -17.31 5.71 10.71
N ILE A 443 -16.32 6.48 11.19
CA ILE A 443 -15.21 5.97 12.02
C ILE A 443 -15.22 6.60 13.45
N GLY A 444 -14.68 7.80 13.67
CA GLY A 444 -14.39 8.29 15.03
C GLY A 444 -15.57 8.83 15.85
N ASN A 445 -16.81 8.56 15.44
CA ASN A 445 -18.02 8.81 16.25
C ASN A 445 -18.67 7.51 16.73
N LEU A 446 -18.02 6.36 16.51
CA LEU A 446 -18.50 5.07 16.98
C LEU A 446 -18.23 4.91 18.49
N SER A 447 -19.17 4.29 19.20
CA SER A 447 -19.07 4.00 20.62
C SER A 447 -19.91 2.78 20.95
N GLU A 448 -19.50 2.01 21.94
CA GLU A 448 -20.13 0.76 22.35
C GLU A 448 -20.21 0.67 23.88
N TYR A 449 -21.08 -0.18 24.40
CA TYR A 449 -21.16 -0.44 25.84
C TYR A 449 -20.14 -1.51 26.24
N SER A 450 -19.25 -1.17 27.16
CA SER A 450 -18.25 -2.06 27.73
C SER A 450 -18.78 -2.66 29.04
N ASP A 451 -19.00 -3.97 29.09
CA ASP A 451 -19.41 -4.67 30.31
C ASP A 451 -18.33 -4.59 31.41
N ALA A 452 -17.04 -4.61 31.01
CA ALA A 452 -15.91 -4.54 31.92
C ALA A 452 -15.82 -3.19 32.67
N THR A 453 -16.19 -2.08 32.02
CA THR A 453 -16.21 -0.74 32.64
C THR A 453 -17.61 -0.29 33.04
N ARG A 454 -18.65 -1.03 32.63
CA ARG A 454 -20.08 -0.70 32.77
C ARG A 454 -20.44 0.69 32.23
N SER A 455 -19.81 1.07 31.13
CA SER A 455 -19.91 2.41 30.56
C SER A 455 -19.87 2.37 29.03
N ILE A 456 -20.38 3.42 28.40
CA ILE A 456 -20.19 3.64 26.96
C ILE A 456 -18.77 4.15 26.75
N VAL A 457 -18.01 3.46 25.89
CA VAL A 457 -16.63 3.81 25.54
C VAL A 457 -16.51 4.03 24.02
N PRO A 458 -15.58 4.90 23.56
CA PRO A 458 -15.38 5.12 22.13
C PRO A 458 -14.72 3.92 21.46
N ILE A 459 -15.18 3.57 20.26
CA ILE A 459 -14.50 2.64 19.35
C ILE A 459 -13.38 3.43 18.65
N VAL A 460 -12.15 2.92 18.74
CA VAL A 460 -10.98 3.57 18.15
C VAL A 460 -10.42 2.78 16.96
N PRO A 461 -9.99 3.47 15.88
CA PRO A 461 -9.12 2.90 14.87
C PRO A 461 -7.88 2.22 15.46
N ARG A 462 -7.74 0.92 15.19
CA ARG A 462 -6.62 0.10 15.67
C ARG A 462 -5.46 0.14 14.68
N SER A 463 -5.68 -0.25 13.42
CA SER A 463 -4.66 -0.24 12.37
C SER A 463 -5.25 0.12 11.00
N VAL A 464 -4.51 0.90 10.21
CA VAL A 464 -4.84 1.20 8.80
C VAL A 464 -3.79 0.58 7.88
N SER A 465 -4.23 0.00 6.76
CA SER A 465 -3.38 -0.45 5.67
C SER A 465 -3.82 0.23 4.37
N VAL A 466 -2.95 1.05 3.78
CA VAL A 466 -3.24 1.83 2.55
C VAL A 466 -2.51 1.16 1.38
N SER A 467 -3.28 0.76 0.38
CA SER A 467 -2.74 0.15 -0.84
C SER A 467 -2.01 1.16 -1.72
N GLN A 468 -0.96 0.68 -2.40
CA GLN A 468 -0.28 1.40 -3.48
C GLN A 468 -1.19 1.78 -4.66
N THR A 469 -2.40 1.19 -4.80
CA THR A 469 -3.34 1.48 -5.90
C THR A 469 -4.62 2.22 -5.49
N GLY A 470 -4.81 2.49 -4.19
CA GLY A 470 -5.89 3.36 -3.71
C GLY A 470 -7.10 2.66 -3.09
N HIS A 471 -6.97 1.43 -2.60
CA HIS A 471 -7.89 0.83 -1.62
C HIS A 471 -7.30 0.90 -0.20
N VAL A 472 -8.16 0.81 0.81
CA VAL A 472 -7.77 0.93 2.22
C VAL A 472 -8.50 -0.13 3.04
N LEU A 473 -7.77 -0.78 3.95
CA LEU A 473 -8.31 -1.61 5.02
C LEU A 473 -8.12 -0.91 6.37
N LEU A 474 -9.12 -0.97 7.24
CA LEU A 474 -9.09 -0.43 8.60
C LEU A 474 -9.63 -1.48 9.56
N THR A 475 -8.92 -1.70 10.66
CA THR A 475 -9.43 -2.46 11.81
C THR A 475 -9.90 -1.49 12.89
N LEU A 476 -11.08 -1.75 13.45
CA LEU A 476 -11.61 -1.05 14.61
C LEU A 476 -11.48 -1.96 15.84
N ASP A 477 -10.96 -1.46 16.95
CA ASP A 477 -11.01 -2.20 18.21
C ASP A 477 -12.47 -2.39 18.64
N THR A 478 -12.84 -3.60 19.09
CA THR A 478 -14.07 -3.82 19.85
C THR A 478 -13.73 -4.03 21.33
N THR A 479 -14.73 -3.88 22.20
CA THR A 479 -14.55 -3.90 23.66
C THR A 479 -13.96 -5.20 24.22
N ASP A 480 -13.59 -5.15 25.51
CA ASP A 480 -12.74 -6.11 26.21
C ASP A 480 -11.28 -6.17 25.70
N GLY A 481 -10.75 -5.07 25.18
CA GLY A 481 -9.35 -4.96 24.74
C GLY A 481 -9.05 -5.78 23.48
N GLY A 482 -10.06 -5.93 22.61
CA GLY A 482 -10.04 -6.83 21.47
C GLY A 482 -9.91 -8.31 21.87
N ARG A 483 -10.54 -8.71 22.98
CA ARG A 483 -10.86 -10.12 23.27
C ARG A 483 -12.06 -10.59 22.44
N ALA A 484 -13.06 -9.72 22.24
CA ALA A 484 -14.16 -9.96 21.32
C ALA A 484 -13.69 -9.93 19.85
N GLY A 485 -12.70 -9.09 19.54
CA GLY A 485 -11.97 -9.07 18.27
C GLY A 485 -11.74 -7.66 17.75
N CYS A 486 -11.69 -7.49 16.43
CA CYS A 486 -11.64 -6.18 15.76
C CYS A 486 -12.51 -6.23 14.48
N ASP A 487 -13.43 -5.28 14.29
CA ASP A 487 -14.23 -5.22 13.05
C ASP A 487 -13.34 -4.78 11.86
N LEU A 488 -13.54 -5.39 10.69
CA LEU A 488 -12.83 -5.02 9.45
C LEU A 488 -13.70 -4.13 8.54
N LEU A 489 -13.18 -2.95 8.22
CA LEU A 489 -13.73 -2.05 7.20
C LEU A 489 -12.80 -1.98 5.98
N ALA A 490 -13.37 -1.85 4.79
CA ALA A 490 -12.67 -1.61 3.54
C ALA A 490 -13.35 -0.53 2.68
N TRP A 491 -12.56 0.22 1.91
CA TRP A 491 -13.05 1.17 0.90
C TRP A 491 -11.99 1.52 -0.15
N GLY A 492 -12.37 2.31 -1.15
CA GLY A 492 -11.52 2.77 -2.24
C GLY A 492 -11.67 1.93 -3.53
N LYS A 493 -10.56 1.78 -4.26
CA LYS A 493 -10.49 1.02 -5.52
C LYS A 493 -11.00 -0.41 -5.34
N ASN A 494 -11.75 -0.92 -6.33
CA ASN A 494 -12.31 -2.28 -6.29
C ASN A 494 -12.37 -2.98 -7.67
N GLN A 495 -11.60 -2.51 -8.66
CA GLN A 495 -11.70 -2.99 -10.06
C GLN A 495 -11.23 -4.45 -10.25
N ASP A 496 -10.30 -4.90 -9.41
CA ASP A 496 -9.78 -6.26 -9.35
C ASP A 496 -10.42 -7.09 -8.19
N SER A 497 -11.42 -6.52 -7.52
CA SER A 497 -12.15 -7.06 -6.35
C SER A 497 -11.42 -6.89 -5.01
N GLU A 498 -10.60 -5.84 -4.87
CA GLU A 498 -9.77 -5.51 -3.70
C GLU A 498 -10.54 -5.36 -2.38
N LEU A 499 -11.86 -5.13 -2.43
CA LEU A 499 -12.71 -4.99 -1.24
C LEU A 499 -13.42 -6.28 -0.80
N GLY A 500 -13.28 -7.38 -1.55
CA GLY A 500 -13.82 -8.70 -1.18
C GLY A 500 -15.35 -8.80 -1.11
N ASN A 501 -16.07 -7.81 -1.65
CA ASN A 501 -17.51 -7.66 -1.48
C ASN A 501 -18.35 -8.28 -2.62
N GLY A 502 -17.76 -9.19 -3.41
CA GLY A 502 -18.37 -9.82 -4.59
C GLY A 502 -18.54 -8.89 -5.81
N LYS A 503 -18.31 -7.58 -5.66
CA LYS A 503 -18.53 -6.54 -6.67
C LYS A 503 -17.20 -5.99 -7.17
N LYS A 504 -17.26 -5.25 -8.28
CA LYS A 504 -16.10 -4.53 -8.86
C LYS A 504 -16.22 -2.99 -8.84
N SER A 505 -17.29 -2.48 -8.25
CA SER A 505 -17.50 -1.03 -8.07
C SER A 505 -16.68 -0.53 -6.89
N SER A 506 -15.84 0.49 -7.11
CA SER A 506 -15.13 1.21 -6.07
C SER A 506 -16.11 1.86 -5.08
N VAL A 507 -15.74 1.94 -3.81
CA VAL A 507 -16.64 2.38 -2.72
C VAL A 507 -16.01 3.58 -2.00
N PRO A 508 -16.64 4.77 -1.95
CA PRO A 508 -16.02 5.98 -1.41
C PRO A 508 -16.24 6.16 0.11
N VAL A 509 -16.69 5.11 0.81
CA VAL A 509 -17.08 5.12 2.24
C VAL A 509 -16.63 3.82 2.91
N PRO A 510 -16.01 3.88 4.11
CA PRO A 510 -15.68 2.69 4.90
C PRO A 510 -16.90 1.78 5.08
N THR A 511 -16.77 0.53 4.63
CA THR A 511 -17.83 -0.47 4.60
C THR A 511 -17.33 -1.78 5.21
N THR A 512 -18.14 -2.45 6.01
CA THR A 512 -17.79 -3.73 6.64
C THR A 512 -17.45 -4.80 5.60
N VAL A 513 -16.35 -5.52 5.81
CA VAL A 513 -16.01 -6.72 5.03
C VAL A 513 -16.72 -7.91 5.66
N ASN A 514 -17.41 -8.71 4.85
CA ASN A 514 -18.11 -9.91 5.30
C ASN A 514 -17.40 -11.18 4.81
N MET A 515 -17.48 -12.24 5.59
CA MET A 515 -17.00 -13.59 5.25
C MET A 515 -18.20 -14.54 5.36
N GLY A 516 -18.70 -14.99 4.21
CA GLY A 516 -20.06 -15.52 4.12
C GLY A 516 -21.08 -14.44 4.50
N ASP A 517 -22.12 -14.83 5.25
CA ASP A 517 -23.17 -13.93 5.72
C ASP A 517 -22.80 -13.16 7.01
N GLU A 518 -21.63 -13.41 7.61
CA GLU A 518 -21.20 -12.81 8.87
C GLU A 518 -20.19 -11.67 8.66
N ARG A 519 -20.24 -10.65 9.53
CA ARG A 519 -19.24 -9.58 9.57
C ARG A 519 -17.87 -10.13 9.96
N THR A 520 -16.81 -9.65 9.32
CA THR A 520 -15.45 -10.08 9.63
C THR A 520 -14.98 -9.47 10.95
N ILE A 521 -14.75 -10.33 11.95
CA ILE A 521 -14.15 -9.97 13.23
C ILE A 521 -12.78 -10.65 13.34
N LEU A 522 -11.71 -9.86 13.33
CA LEU A 522 -10.33 -10.33 13.49
C LEU A 522 -10.09 -10.78 14.92
N ARG A 523 -9.43 -11.92 15.10
CA ARG A 523 -9.26 -12.59 16.39
C ARG A 523 -7.80 -12.60 16.85
N LYS A 524 -7.63 -12.73 18.17
CA LYS A 524 -6.37 -13.06 18.84
C LYS A 524 -6.47 -14.49 19.36
N ARG A 525 -5.38 -15.26 19.29
CA ARG A 525 -5.29 -16.60 19.89
C ARG A 525 -4.07 -16.67 20.81
N MET A 526 -4.31 -17.11 22.04
CA MET A 526 -3.28 -17.40 23.03
C MET A 526 -2.99 -18.90 23.00
N GLY A 527 -1.72 -19.28 22.88
CA GLY A 527 -1.33 -20.68 22.94
C GLY A 527 -1.51 -21.45 21.64
N ALA A 528 -1.43 -20.77 20.48
CA ALA A 528 -1.60 -21.43 19.18
C ALA A 528 -0.48 -22.45 18.89
N LYS A 529 -0.85 -23.54 18.19
CA LYS A 529 0.06 -24.37 17.41
C LYS A 529 0.47 -23.56 16.17
N VAL A 530 1.77 -23.47 15.92
CA VAL A 530 2.34 -22.77 14.78
C VAL A 530 3.39 -23.66 14.10
N THR A 531 3.24 -23.87 12.80
CA THR A 531 4.22 -24.47 11.89
C THR A 531 5.03 -23.39 11.18
N ASP A 532 6.21 -23.78 10.68
CA ASP A 532 6.89 -23.01 9.63
C ASP A 532 6.35 -23.38 8.24
N LEU A 533 6.78 -22.63 7.21
CA LEU A 533 6.41 -22.84 5.81
C LEU A 533 7.01 -24.12 5.18
N GLN A 534 7.63 -25.01 5.97
CA GLN A 534 8.00 -26.38 5.56
C GLN A 534 7.16 -27.42 6.32
N GLY A 535 6.08 -26.99 6.98
CA GLY A 535 5.20 -27.85 7.77
C GLY A 535 5.83 -28.34 9.09
N ARG A 536 7.02 -27.88 9.47
CA ARG A 536 7.68 -28.32 10.71
C ARG A 536 7.12 -27.51 11.87
N LEU A 537 6.76 -28.18 12.96
CA LEU A 537 6.30 -27.52 14.19
C LEU A 537 7.36 -26.53 14.69
N TRP A 538 6.96 -25.29 14.95
CA TRP A 538 7.78 -24.28 15.59
C TRP A 538 7.48 -24.19 17.09
N SER A 539 6.21 -24.02 17.46
CA SER A 539 5.78 -23.95 18.86
C SER A 539 4.30 -24.30 19.02
N ARG A 540 3.90 -24.65 20.25
CA ARG A 540 2.50 -24.90 20.67
C ARG A 540 1.98 -23.88 21.68
N LYS A 541 2.71 -22.79 21.91
CA LYS A 541 2.38 -21.77 22.93
C LYS A 541 2.59 -20.34 22.42
N VAL A 542 2.13 -20.05 21.21
CA VAL A 542 2.34 -18.75 20.54
C VAL A 542 1.19 -17.78 20.80
N GLU A 543 1.50 -16.50 21.01
CA GLU A 543 0.53 -15.39 20.97
C GLU A 543 0.46 -14.85 19.52
N VAL A 544 -0.69 -15.04 18.86
CA VAL A 544 -0.92 -14.61 17.47
C VAL A 544 -2.16 -13.73 17.35
N GLU A 545 -2.15 -12.77 16.43
CA GLU A 545 -3.33 -11.97 16.07
C GLU A 545 -3.53 -11.90 14.56
N GLN A 546 -4.79 -11.93 14.12
CA GLN A 546 -5.12 -11.66 12.72
C GLN A 546 -4.76 -10.20 12.39
N THR A 547 -4.06 -10.01 11.28
CA THR A 547 -3.58 -8.71 10.78
C THR A 547 -3.94 -8.57 9.30
N THR A 548 -4.35 -7.38 8.89
CA THR A 548 -4.68 -7.04 7.50
C THR A 548 -3.48 -6.50 6.73
N VAL A 549 -3.37 -6.87 5.45
CA VAL A 549 -2.46 -6.22 4.49
C VAL A 549 -3.24 -5.84 3.22
N ALA A 550 -3.17 -4.57 2.84
CA ALA A 550 -3.62 -4.05 1.56
C ALA A 550 -2.43 -4.04 0.58
N GLY A 551 -2.38 -4.99 -0.34
CA GLY A 551 -1.35 -5.10 -1.37
C GLY A 551 -1.61 -4.15 -2.54
N TYR A 552 -1.08 -4.45 -3.72
CA TYR A 552 -1.34 -3.63 -4.91
C TYR A 552 -2.80 -3.74 -5.37
N ASN A 553 -3.20 -4.89 -5.91
CA ASN A 553 -4.57 -5.11 -6.41
C ASN A 553 -5.27 -6.23 -5.62
N ASN A 554 -4.84 -6.45 -4.38
CA ASN A 554 -5.24 -7.57 -3.55
C ASN A 554 -5.14 -7.23 -2.06
N SER A 555 -5.75 -8.07 -1.24
CA SER A 555 -5.85 -7.90 0.20
C SER A 555 -5.84 -9.26 0.90
N ALA A 556 -5.35 -9.29 2.13
CA ALA A 556 -5.33 -10.49 2.95
C ALA A 556 -5.54 -10.19 4.45
N VAL A 557 -6.10 -11.15 5.17
CA VAL A 557 -6.00 -11.27 6.63
C VAL A 557 -5.20 -12.53 6.94
N TYR A 558 -4.08 -12.36 7.65
CA TYR A 558 -3.17 -13.44 8.01
C TYR A 558 -2.89 -13.46 9.50
N TRP A 559 -2.43 -14.59 10.03
CA TRP A 559 -2.01 -14.69 11.43
C TRP A 559 -0.60 -14.16 11.63
N LYS A 560 -0.46 -13.10 12.42
CA LYS A 560 0.81 -12.46 12.77
C LYS A 560 1.25 -12.83 14.18
N ILE A 561 2.53 -13.14 14.37
CA ILE A 561 3.14 -13.41 15.67
C ILE A 561 3.35 -12.09 16.44
N ARG A 562 2.86 -12.00 17.68
CA ARG A 562 2.92 -10.74 18.47
C ARG A 562 4.20 -10.55 19.29
N LYS A 563 4.87 -11.64 19.64
CA LYS A 563 6.12 -11.66 20.42
C LYS A 563 7.06 -12.73 19.88
N LEU A 564 8.31 -12.36 19.72
CA LEU A 564 9.42 -13.22 19.30
C LEU A 564 10.40 -13.41 20.46
#